data_AF-A0A1F2UWJ6-F1
#
_entry.id   AF-A0A1F2UWJ6-F1
#
_cell.length_a   1.000
_cell.length_b   1.000
_cell.length_c   1.000
_cell.angle_alpha   90.00
_cell.angle_beta   90.00
_cell.angle_gamma   90.00
#
_symmetry.space_group_name_H-M   'P 1'
#
loop_
_entity.id
_entity.type
_entity.pdbx_description
1 polymer ?
#
loop_
_entity_poly.entity_id
_entity_poly.type
_entity_poly.pdbx_seq_one_letter_code
_entity_poly.pdbx_strand_id
1 'polypeptide(L)'
;MRKKGFTLIELMVVIAIIGVLSSVLAPQIFKQINKGRQSAVVSFYNNLKTATSSYYADTEQWPATGATGIGCLTALHTMSLLF
;
A
#
# COMPACT_ATOMS: atom_id res chain seq x y z
N MET A 1 7.84 52.49 9.49
CA MET A 1 6.99 51.39 8.95
C MET A 1 6.35 50.67 10.13
N ARG A 2 5.03 50.75 10.31
CA ARG A 2 4.35 50.15 11.46
C ARG A 2 4.21 48.64 11.22
N LYS A 3 4.98 47.82 11.94
CA LYS A 3 4.79 46.36 11.91
C LYS A 3 3.42 46.05 12.52
N LYS A 4 2.50 45.49 11.73
CA LYS A 4 1.29 44.86 12.25
C LYS A 4 1.74 43.60 13.00
N GLY A 5 1.63 43.60 14.32
CA GLY A 5 1.87 42.43 15.15
C GLY A 5 0.66 41.50 15.10
N PHE A 6 0.92 40.20 15.06
CA PHE A 6 -0.09 39.15 15.24
C PHE A 6 -0.67 39.27 16.65
N THR A 7 -1.98 39.19 16.78
CA THR A 7 -2.60 39.26 18.11
C THR A 7 -2.40 37.92 18.84
N LEU A 8 -2.16 37.96 20.15
CA LEU A 8 -2.06 36.72 20.95
C LEU A 8 -3.35 35.90 20.86
N ILE A 9 -4.51 36.57 20.78
CA ILE A 9 -5.81 35.91 20.64
C ILE A 9 -5.96 35.18 19.31
N GLU A 10 -5.42 35.72 18.20
CA GLU A 10 -5.40 34.99 16.91
C GLU A 10 -4.63 33.68 17.04
N LEU A 11 -3.48 33.69 17.71
CA LEU A 11 -2.68 32.46 17.85
C LEU A 11 -3.38 31.44 18.76
N MET A 12 -3.99 31.90 19.85
CA MET A 12 -4.68 31.04 20.80
C MET A 12 -5.88 30.31 20.18
N VAL A 13 -6.68 31.00 19.37
CA VAL A 13 -7.82 30.37 18.68
C VAL A 13 -7.34 29.35 17.64
N VAL A 14 -6.24 29.64 16.93
CA VAL A 14 -5.68 28.72 15.93
C VAL A 14 -5.22 27.41 16.55
N ILE A 15 -4.46 27.46 17.65
CA ILE A 15 -4.01 26.23 18.33
C ILE A 15 -5.18 25.45 18.95
N ALA A 16 -6.24 26.15 19.40
CA ALA A 16 -7.45 25.49 19.89
C ALA A 16 -8.15 24.70 18.77
N ILE A 17 -8.31 25.28 17.58
CA ILE A 17 -8.92 24.60 16.43
C ILE A 17 -8.03 23.44 15.94
N ILE A 18 -6.71 23.64 15.85
CA ILE A 18 -5.77 22.58 15.46
C ILE A 18 -5.82 21.42 16.47
N GLY A 19 -5.95 21.70 17.76
CA GLY A 19 -6.09 20.67 18.81
C GLY A 19 -7.33 19.80 18.60
N VAL A 20 -8.48 20.41 18.32
CA VAL A 20 -9.75 19.68 18.05
C VAL A 20 -9.63 18.81 16.79
N LEU A 21 -9.09 19.37 15.70
CA LEU A 21 -8.93 18.62 14.45
C LEU A 21 -7.90 17.48 14.60
N SER A 22 -6.78 17.74 15.26
CA SER A 22 -5.69 16.76 15.45
C SER A 22 -6.13 15.55 16.27
N SER A 23 -6.98 15.75 17.29
CA SER A 23 -7.52 14.67 18.13
C SER A 23 -8.26 13.59 17.32
N VAL A 24 -9.03 13.99 16.31
CA VAL A 24 -9.76 13.05 15.44
C VAL A 24 -8.87 12.45 14.36
N LEU A 25 -7.95 13.25 13.82
CA LEU A 25 -7.09 12.85 12.70
C LEU A 25 -6.04 11.79 13.08
N ALA A 26 -5.44 11.89 14.27
CA ALA A 26 -4.35 11.01 14.68
C ALA A 26 -4.71 9.49 14.62
N PRO A 27 -5.78 8.98 15.26
CA PRO A 27 -6.12 7.55 15.21
C PRO A 27 -6.53 7.08 13.81
N GLN A 28 -7.16 7.96 13.01
CA GLN A 28 -7.61 7.64 11.66
C GLN A 28 -6.44 7.36 10.71
N ILE A 29 -5.33 8.09 10.85
CA ILE A 29 -4.13 7.90 10.03
C ILE A 29 -3.52 6.52 10.26
N PHE A 30 -3.38 6.07 11.52
CA PHE A 30 -2.85 4.74 11.83
C PHE A 30 -3.73 3.62 11.27
N LYS A 31 -5.06 3.77 11.36
CA LYS A 31 -6.01 2.83 10.74
C LYS A 31 -5.85 2.76 9.23
N GLN A 32 -5.66 3.91 8.57
CA GLN A 32 -5.50 3.96 7.12
C GLN A 32 -4.17 3.37 6.65
N ILE A 33 -3.08 3.56 7.41
CA ILE A 33 -1.79 2.92 7.12
C ILE A 33 -1.91 1.40 7.21
N ASN A 34 -2.55 0.89 8.27
CA ASN A 34 -2.77 -0.55 8.43
C ASN A 34 -3.65 -1.12 7.32
N LYS A 35 -4.73 -0.41 6.95
CA LYS A 35 -5.57 -0.78 5.81
C LYS A 35 -4.80 -0.74 4.50
N GLY A 36 -3.91 0.23 4.29
CA GLY A 36 -3.03 0.32 3.12
C GLY A 36 -2.07 -0.87 3.03
N ARG A 37 -1.47 -1.28 4.15
CA ARG A 37 -0.64 -2.49 4.22
C ARG A 37 -1.43 -3.75 3.89
N GLN A 38 -2.63 -3.91 4.47
CA GLN A 38 -3.51 -5.04 4.15
C GLN A 38 -3.91 -5.04 2.67
N SER A 39 -4.25 -3.87 2.11
CA SER A 39 -4.57 -3.74 0.69
C SER A 39 -3.39 -4.14 -0.20
N ALA A 40 -2.15 -3.78 0.17
CA ALA A 40 -0.96 -4.17 -0.58
C ALA A 40 -0.75 -5.70 -0.58
N VAL A 41 -0.95 -6.35 0.57
CA VAL A 41 -0.87 -7.82 0.68
C VAL A 41 -1.97 -8.50 -0.14
N VAL A 42 -3.20 -7.99 -0.08
CA VAL A 42 -4.32 -8.52 -0.87
C VAL A 42 -4.06 -8.38 -2.37
N SER A 43 -3.56 -7.22 -2.81
CA SER A 43 -3.17 -7.02 -4.21
C SER A 43 -2.07 -7.98 -4.64
N PHE A 44 -1.05 -8.19 -3.80
CA PHE A 44 0.01 -9.15 -4.08
C PHE A 44 -0.53 -10.58 -4.19
N TYR A 45 -1.36 -11.01 -3.25
CA TYR A 45 -2.00 -12.33 -3.27
C TYR A 45 -2.86 -12.53 -4.53
N ASN A 46 -3.65 -11.53 -4.92
CA ASN A 46 -4.45 -11.59 -6.15
C ASN A 46 -3.57 -11.73 -7.40
N ASN A 47 -2.44 -11.03 -7.46
CA ASN A 47 -1.48 -11.20 -8.56
C ASN A 47 -0.91 -12.62 -8.61
N LEU A 48 -0.56 -13.20 -7.46
CA LEU A 48 -0.10 -14.59 -7.40
C LEU A 48 -1.19 -15.57 -7.83
N LYS A 49 -2.42 -15.38 -7.35
CA LYS A 49 -3.56 -16.22 -7.73
C LYS A 49 -3.78 -16.19 -9.24
N THR A 50 -3.75 -15.01 -9.85
CA THR A 50 -3.89 -14.86 -11.30
C THR A 50 -2.74 -15.55 -12.04
N ALA A 51 -1.49 -15.34 -11.62
CA ALA A 51 -0.32 -15.95 -12.24
C ALA A 51 -0.30 -17.50 -12.11
N THR A 52 -0.74 -18.02 -10.97
CA THR A 52 -0.88 -19.47 -10.76
C THR A 52 -2.03 -20.04 -11.58
N SER A 53 -3.16 -19.32 -11.66
CA SER A 53 -4.30 -19.74 -12.47
C SER A 53 -3.98 -19.75 -13.96
N SER A 54 -3.20 -18.80 -14.46
CA SER A 54 -2.76 -18.80 -15.87
C SER A 54 -1.81 -19.96 -16.13
N TYR A 55 -0.85 -20.20 -15.24
CA TYR A 55 0.08 -21.33 -15.38
C TYR A 55 -0.64 -22.69 -15.41
N TYR A 56 -1.64 -22.87 -14.53
CA TYR A 56 -2.45 -24.08 -14.52
C TYR A 56 -3.28 -24.23 -15.80
N ALA A 57 -3.81 -23.14 -16.35
CA ALA A 57 -4.56 -23.18 -17.60
C ALA A 57 -3.69 -23.62 -18.79
N ASP A 58 -2.39 -23.30 -18.78
CA ASP A 58 -1.47 -23.61 -19.87
C ASP A 58 -0.81 -25.00 -19.73
N THR A 59 -0.57 -25.46 -18.50
CA THR A 59 0.23 -26.67 -18.23
C THR A 59 -0.54 -27.81 -17.57
N GLU A 60 -1.80 -27.58 -17.17
CA GLU A 60 -2.65 -28.49 -16.39
C GLU A 60 -2.02 -28.96 -15.06
N GLN A 61 -0.93 -28.30 -14.63
CA GLN A 61 -0.17 -28.65 -13.44
C GLN A 61 -0.07 -27.44 -12.51
N TRP A 62 -0.15 -27.69 -11.21
CA TRP A 62 0.04 -26.64 -10.21
C TRP A 62 1.53 -26.27 -10.12
N PRO A 63 1.86 -24.98 -10.00
CA PRO A 63 3.25 -24.57 -9.82
C PRO A 63 3.79 -25.14 -8.51
N ALA A 64 5.00 -25.72 -8.55
CA ALA A 64 5.64 -26.31 -7.39
C ALA A 64 5.76 -25.28 -6.24
N THR A 65 5.65 -25.77 -4.99
CA THR A 65 5.45 -25.01 -3.73
C THR A 65 6.48 -23.91 -3.43
N GLY A 66 7.54 -23.73 -4.24
CA GLY A 66 8.54 -22.66 -4.14
C GLY A 66 8.45 -21.56 -5.22
N ALA A 67 7.52 -21.65 -6.18
CA ALA A 67 7.41 -20.70 -7.29
C ALA A 67 6.49 -19.50 -7.03
N THR A 68 5.95 -19.36 -5.82
CA THR A 68 5.04 -18.26 -5.46
C THR A 68 5.83 -17.01 -5.10
N GLY A 69 6.00 -16.11 -6.07
CA GLY A 69 6.34 -14.71 -5.82
C GLY A 69 7.37 -14.12 -6.75
N ILE A 70 8.46 -14.86 -7.00
CA ILE A 70 9.62 -14.37 -7.78
C ILE A 70 10.13 -15.48 -8.73
N GLY A 71 10.02 -16.76 -8.34
CA GLY A 71 10.47 -17.89 -9.16
C GLY A 71 9.65 -18.15 -10.43
N CYS A 72 8.36 -17.78 -10.46
CA CYS A 72 7.52 -17.95 -11.65
C CYS A 72 7.87 -16.92 -12.76
N LEU A 73 8.20 -15.67 -12.39
CA LEU A 73 8.65 -14.66 -13.35
C LEU A 73 10.00 -15.03 -13.98
N THR A 74 10.89 -15.64 -13.21
CA THR A 74 12.16 -16.16 -13.74
C THR A 74 11.94 -17.40 -14.61
N ALA A 75 10.94 -18.23 -14.32
CA ALA A 75 10.59 -19.40 -15.15
C ALA A 75 9.99 -19.00 -16.50
N LEU A 76 9.13 -17.98 -16.54
CA LEU A 76 8.62 -17.40 -17.80
C LEU A 76 9.72 -16.70 -18.60
N HIS A 77 10.68 -16.03 -17.94
CA HIS A 77 11.82 -15.42 -18.63
C HIS A 77 12.80 -16.47 -19.18
N THR A 78 13.07 -17.57 -18.47
CA THR A 78 13.94 -18.64 -18.98
C THR A 78 13.29 -19.47 -20.10
N MET A 79 11.97 -19.63 -20.10
CA MET A 79 11.27 -20.28 -21.21
C MET A 79 11.25 -19.45 -22.51
N SER A 80 11.34 -18.12 -22.41
CA SER A 80 11.45 -17.20 -23.57
C SER A 80 12.85 -17.19 -24.22
N LEU A 81 13.89 -17.67 -23.54
CA LEU A 81 15.26 -17.70 -24.05
C LEU A 81 15.66 -19.07 -24.66
N LEU A 82 14.74 -20.04 -24.63
CA LEU A 82 14.92 -21.38 -25.19
C LEU A 82 14.16 -21.63 -26.50
N PHE A 83 13.51 -20.60 -27.07
CA PHE A 83 12.97 -20.56 -28.43
C PHE A 83 13.36 -19.26 -29.13
#